data_AF-A0A2H6G0E4-F1
#
_entry.id   AF-A0A2H6G0E4-F1
#
_cell.length_a   1.000
_cell.length_b   1.000
_cell.length_c   1.000
_cell.angle_alpha   90.00
_cell.angle_beta   90.00
_cell.angle_gamma   90.00
#
_symmetry.space_group_name_H-M   'P 1'
#
loop_
_entity.id
_entity.type
_entity.pdbx_description
1 polymer ?
#
loop_
_entity_poly.entity_id
_entity_poly.type
_entity_poly.pdbx_seq_one_letter_code
_entity_poly.pdbx_strand_id
1 'polypeptide(L)'
;MKNKITVILLLLISFSATSRASAPQLGEWQLLFDNDDGRAVAIDVYRETPVILDKEGHIYFLNKEIGKEATGDWFGEVYENWQKVSGGGEAMDISIDDDGVPWVVGLKSNKIYHLDGDFAGPNRGWIEYPGNGKAKRISVSRENRTPYMIGAVSGRIFKGENNGWTALDEKLLDSSGKEISGTLNALDLYAMSYNAVGNDKPEWRDLVFAINQDKRIFLHVPEKKAWLELPGNARASAVVASGKLVYIIGEDNKFYGLDLSDGKIWDTAGAGTGQDLAFSQVNIFQPFIRQNGKSIPSSTYRYIWTIGDKGRVYRAFVAY
;
A
#
# COMPACT_ATOMS: atom_id res chain seq x y z
N MET A 1 22.52 30.01 -20.68
CA MET A 1 22.29 28.58 -20.99
C MET A 1 22.17 27.84 -19.66
N LYS A 2 20.96 27.37 -19.30
CA LYS A 2 20.74 26.58 -18.08
C LYS A 2 21.03 25.12 -18.41
N ASN A 3 22.16 24.60 -17.91
CA ASN A 3 22.48 23.18 -18.02
C ASN A 3 21.44 22.39 -17.21
N LYS A 4 20.53 21.71 -17.91
CA LYS A 4 19.71 20.67 -17.31
C LYS A 4 20.61 19.46 -17.09
N ILE A 5 21.02 19.25 -15.84
CA ILE A 5 21.63 17.98 -15.43
C ILE A 5 20.49 16.97 -15.41
N THR A 6 20.38 16.18 -16.48
CA THR A 6 19.53 14.99 -16.51
C THR A 6 20.20 13.96 -15.61
N VAL A 7 19.76 13.87 -14.36
CA VAL A 7 20.11 12.74 -13.49
C VAL A 7 19.38 11.53 -14.03
N ILE A 8 20.09 10.74 -14.83
CA ILE A 8 19.62 9.44 -15.30
C ILE A 8 19.70 8.52 -14.09
N LEU A 9 18.54 8.14 -13.54
CA LEU A 9 18.43 7.01 -12.62
C LEU A 9 18.68 5.74 -13.45
N LEU A 10 19.96 5.47 -13.75
CA LEU A 10 20.36 4.15 -14.22
C LEU A 10 20.24 3.26 -12.99
N LEU A 11 19.13 2.51 -12.91
CA LEU A 11 19.09 1.30 -12.09
C LEU A 11 20.03 0.29 -12.76
N LEU A 12 21.34 0.50 -12.59
CA LEU A 12 22.39 -0.44 -12.94
C LEU A 12 22.28 -1.55 -11.91
N ILE A 13 21.47 -2.56 -12.21
CA ILE A 13 21.44 -3.81 -11.46
C ILE A 13 22.74 -4.54 -11.83
N SER A 14 23.83 -4.22 -11.12
CA SER A 14 25.11 -4.92 -11.24
C SER A 14 25.07 -6.18 -10.38
N PHE A 15 24.94 -7.34 -11.02
CA PHE A 15 24.96 -8.64 -10.36
C PHE A 15 26.36 -8.93 -9.81
N SER A 16 26.58 -8.62 -8.54
CA SER A 16 27.77 -8.99 -7.79
C SER A 16 27.42 -10.22 -6.94
N ALA A 17 28.04 -11.37 -7.23
CA ALA A 17 27.83 -12.61 -6.47
C ALA A 17 28.38 -12.45 -5.05
N THR A 18 27.55 -11.95 -4.14
CA THR A 18 27.82 -11.87 -2.70
C THR A 18 26.91 -12.87 -1.98
N SER A 19 27.35 -13.31 -0.80
CA SER A 19 26.64 -14.23 0.11
C SER A 19 25.13 -13.95 0.14
N ARG A 20 24.30 -15.01 0.09
CA ARG A 20 22.83 -14.93 0.17
C ARG A 20 22.42 -14.04 1.35
N ALA A 21 22.21 -12.75 1.12
CA ALA A 21 21.45 -11.93 2.06
C ALA A 21 20.06 -12.58 2.13
N SER A 22 19.64 -12.92 3.35
CA SER A 22 18.30 -13.48 3.57
C SER A 22 17.27 -12.51 3.01
N ALA A 23 16.24 -13.05 2.38
CA ALA A 23 15.09 -12.29 1.93
C ALA A 23 14.52 -11.41 3.04
N PRO A 24 13.84 -10.31 2.70
CA PRO A 24 13.11 -9.53 3.68
C PRO A 24 12.11 -10.44 4.41
N GLN A 25 12.38 -10.71 5.69
CA GLN A 25 11.55 -11.56 6.55
C GLN A 25 10.54 -10.69 7.30
N LEU A 26 9.33 -11.22 7.40
CA LEU A 26 8.31 -10.73 8.32
C LEU A 26 8.52 -11.40 9.67
N GLY A 27 8.27 -10.64 10.74
CA GLY A 27 8.12 -11.20 12.07
C GLY A 27 6.88 -12.09 12.19
N GLU A 28 6.65 -12.61 13.39
CA GLU A 28 5.44 -13.38 13.67
C GLU A 28 4.18 -12.53 13.43
N TRP A 29 3.17 -13.16 12.82
CA TRP A 29 1.87 -12.53 12.62
C TRP A 29 1.15 -12.38 13.95
N GLN A 30 0.81 -11.14 14.27
CA GLN A 30 0.04 -10.77 15.45
C GLN A 30 -1.41 -10.61 15.04
N LEU A 31 -2.29 -11.45 15.58
CA LEU A 31 -3.73 -11.20 15.53
C LEU A 31 -4.03 -9.94 16.33
N LEU A 32 -4.71 -8.98 15.72
CA LEU A 32 -5.00 -7.73 16.40
C LEU A 32 -6.29 -7.78 17.21
N PHE A 33 -7.24 -8.61 16.79
CA PHE A 33 -8.56 -8.71 17.44
C PHE A 33 -8.99 -10.17 17.57
N ASP A 34 -9.07 -10.67 18.80
CA ASP A 34 -9.69 -11.97 19.08
C ASP A 34 -11.21 -11.93 18.84
N ASN A 35 -11.83 -10.76 19.03
CA ASN A 35 -13.25 -10.49 18.80
C ASN A 35 -13.53 -9.86 17.43
N ASP A 36 -12.66 -10.05 16.44
CA ASP A 36 -13.05 -9.76 15.07
C ASP A 36 -14.21 -10.70 14.71
N ASP A 37 -15.39 -10.14 14.44
CA ASP A 37 -16.50 -10.91 13.85
C ASP A 37 -16.12 -11.50 12.47
N GLY A 38 -14.91 -11.19 11.99
CA GLY A 38 -14.34 -11.79 10.81
C GLY A 38 -14.86 -11.15 9.54
N ARG A 39 -15.00 -9.82 9.61
CA ARG A 39 -15.78 -9.07 8.62
C ARG A 39 -14.92 -8.53 7.48
N ALA A 40 -13.61 -8.37 7.67
CA ALA A 40 -12.77 -7.65 6.73
C ALA A 40 -12.67 -8.37 5.38
N VAL A 41 -12.86 -7.64 4.29
CA VAL A 41 -12.64 -8.09 2.90
C VAL A 41 -11.66 -7.20 2.12
N ALA A 42 -11.40 -6.00 2.63
CA ALA A 42 -10.35 -5.10 2.15
C ALA A 42 -9.79 -4.32 3.33
N ILE A 43 -8.51 -3.94 3.28
CA ILE A 43 -7.82 -3.20 4.33
C ILE A 43 -6.85 -2.17 3.75
N ASP A 44 -6.80 -0.99 4.36
CA ASP A 44 -5.62 -0.12 4.30
C ASP A 44 -5.34 0.44 5.69
N VAL A 45 -4.15 1.00 5.90
CA VAL A 45 -3.68 1.39 7.24
C VAL A 45 -2.97 2.73 7.22
N TYR A 46 -3.49 3.65 8.04
CA TYR A 46 -2.78 4.88 8.38
C TYR A 46 -2.08 4.73 9.73
N ARG A 47 -0.74 4.74 9.72
CA ARG A 47 0.10 4.51 10.91
C ARG A 47 -0.26 3.19 11.62
N GLU A 48 -1.00 3.22 12.72
CA GLU A 48 -1.44 2.01 13.44
C GLU A 48 -2.97 1.87 13.47
N THR A 49 -3.65 2.65 12.65
CA THR A 49 -5.10 2.69 12.56
C THR A 49 -5.52 2.04 11.25
N PRO A 50 -5.86 0.74 11.27
CA PRO A 50 -6.42 0.08 10.10
C PRO A 50 -7.84 0.60 9.83
N VAL A 51 -8.19 0.61 8.55
CA VAL A 51 -9.54 0.83 8.05
C VAL A 51 -9.89 -0.35 7.18
N ILE A 52 -11.04 -0.94 7.44
CA ILE A 52 -11.49 -2.14 6.73
C ILE A 52 -12.82 -1.91 6.02
N LEU A 53 -13.07 -2.72 5.01
CA LEU A 53 -14.39 -2.93 4.44
C LEU A 53 -14.96 -4.27 4.91
N ASP A 54 -16.26 -4.34 5.18
CA ASP A 54 -16.97 -5.62 5.27
C ASP A 54 -17.50 -6.10 3.91
N LYS A 55 -18.03 -7.33 3.87
CA LYS A 55 -18.60 -7.92 2.64
C LYS A 55 -19.83 -7.18 2.11
N GLU A 56 -20.50 -6.39 2.94
CA GLU A 56 -21.60 -5.49 2.55
C GLU A 56 -21.08 -4.13 2.03
N GLY A 57 -19.76 -3.90 2.10
CA GLY A 57 -19.10 -2.67 1.69
C GLY A 57 -19.11 -1.57 2.75
N HIS A 58 -19.51 -1.86 3.98
CA HIS A 58 -19.43 -0.87 5.05
C HIS A 58 -17.99 -0.65 5.48
N ILE A 59 -17.68 0.60 5.79
CA ILE A 59 -16.34 1.04 6.19
C ILE A 59 -16.28 1.07 7.72
N TYR A 60 -15.17 0.59 8.27
CA TYR A 60 -14.90 0.62 9.71
C TYR A 60 -13.50 1.18 9.98
N PHE A 61 -13.41 2.11 10.93
CA PHE A 61 -12.13 2.44 11.56
C PHE A 61 -11.98 1.65 12.85
N LEU A 62 -10.74 1.38 13.20
CA LEU A 62 -10.43 0.89 14.52
C LEU A 62 -10.36 2.05 15.52
N ASN A 63 -11.18 1.99 16.56
CA ASN A 63 -11.06 2.92 17.68
C ASN A 63 -9.93 2.45 18.61
N LYS A 64 -8.88 3.26 18.73
CA LYS A 64 -7.77 3.03 19.66
C LYS A 64 -8.06 3.86 20.91
N GLU A 65 -8.46 3.22 22.02
CA GLU A 65 -8.36 3.87 23.32
C GLU A 65 -6.88 3.87 23.72
N ILE A 66 -6.30 5.06 23.86
CA ILE A 66 -5.04 5.20 24.58
C ILE A 66 -5.39 4.88 26.04
N GLY A 67 -4.79 3.82 26.59
CA GLY A 67 -5.19 3.21 27.86
C GLY A 67 -5.60 4.21 28.93
N LYS A 68 -6.67 3.90 29.65
CA LYS A 68 -7.16 4.70 30.79
C LYS A 68 -6.00 4.99 31.73
N GLU A 69 -5.59 6.26 31.81
CA GLU A 69 -4.53 6.75 32.72
C GLU A 69 -4.75 6.32 34.19
N ALA A 70 -5.96 5.89 34.54
CA ALA A 70 -6.36 5.49 35.87
C ALA A 70 -5.77 4.15 36.40
N THR A 71 -5.30 3.22 35.56
CA THR A 71 -4.84 1.89 36.03
C THR A 71 -3.33 1.69 36.07
N GLY A 72 -2.53 2.66 35.60
CA GLY A 72 -1.06 2.55 35.63
C GLY A 72 -0.46 1.59 34.60
N ASP A 73 -1.26 1.06 33.67
CA ASP A 73 -0.79 0.31 32.51
C ASP A 73 -0.42 1.28 31.38
N TRP A 74 0.73 1.93 31.51
CA TRP A 74 1.19 3.02 30.64
C TRP A 74 1.45 2.63 29.18
N PHE A 75 1.35 1.36 28.79
CA PHE A 75 1.77 0.89 27.46
C PHE A 75 0.93 -0.26 26.87
N GLY A 76 -0.24 -0.55 27.43
CA GLY A 76 -1.18 -1.47 26.78
C GLY A 76 -2.00 -0.73 25.72
N GLU A 77 -1.74 -0.95 24.44
CA GLU A 77 -2.67 -0.50 23.39
C GLU A 77 -3.95 -1.31 23.49
N VAL A 78 -5.04 -0.70 23.94
CA VAL A 78 -6.34 -1.37 24.02
C VAL A 78 -7.15 -0.95 22.80
N TYR A 79 -7.30 -1.88 21.88
CA TYR A 79 -8.21 -1.73 20.77
C TYR A 79 -9.57 -2.31 21.16
N GLU A 80 -10.60 -1.48 21.26
CA GLU A 80 -11.83 -1.88 21.92
C GLU A 80 -12.92 -2.33 20.95
N ASN A 81 -13.04 -1.68 19.77
CA ASN A 81 -14.06 -2.02 18.79
C ASN A 81 -13.82 -1.42 17.39
N TRP A 82 -14.47 -2.04 16.40
CA TRP A 82 -14.67 -1.48 15.07
C TRP A 82 -15.81 -0.46 15.09
N GLN A 83 -15.52 0.77 14.70
CA GLN A 83 -16.52 1.82 14.55
C GLN A 83 -16.91 1.98 13.08
N LYS A 84 -18.19 1.75 12.77
CA LYS A 84 -18.72 1.97 11.43
C LYS A 84 -18.68 3.46 11.09
N VAL A 85 -18.22 3.79 9.88
CA VAL A 85 -18.23 5.16 9.37
C VAL A 85 -19.66 5.59 9.05
N SER A 86 -20.04 6.75 9.59
CA SER A 86 -21.33 7.39 9.29
C SER A 86 -21.39 7.90 7.85
N GLY A 87 -22.58 8.27 7.36
CA GLY A 87 -22.73 8.89 6.02
C GLY A 87 -23.09 7.93 4.89
N GLY A 88 -23.20 6.62 5.15
CA GLY A 88 -23.77 5.67 4.20
C GLY A 88 -22.85 5.32 3.02
N GLY A 89 -21.54 5.46 3.18
CA GLY A 89 -20.56 4.97 2.22
C GLY A 89 -20.59 3.43 2.16
N GLU A 90 -21.02 2.88 1.03
CA GLU A 90 -20.79 1.49 0.65
C GLU A 90 -19.65 1.50 -0.38
N ALA A 91 -18.58 0.76 -0.10
CA ALA A 91 -17.37 0.70 -0.91
C ALA A 91 -17.05 -0.74 -1.32
N MET A 92 -16.40 -0.90 -2.48
CA MET A 92 -15.86 -2.20 -2.92
C MET A 92 -14.34 -2.31 -2.76
N ASP A 93 -13.69 -1.17 -2.55
CA ASP A 93 -12.26 -1.08 -2.33
C ASP A 93 -11.93 0.21 -1.56
N ILE A 94 -10.80 0.21 -0.84
CA ILE A 94 -10.39 1.29 0.05
C ILE A 94 -8.89 1.55 -0.04
N SER A 95 -8.48 2.81 0.06
CA SER A 95 -7.10 3.18 0.32
C SER A 95 -7.05 4.44 1.21
N ILE A 96 -5.94 4.68 1.91
CA ILE A 96 -5.80 5.81 2.83
C ILE A 96 -4.54 6.62 2.49
N ASP A 97 -4.68 7.94 2.51
CA ASP A 97 -3.57 8.86 2.28
C ASP A 97 -2.73 9.17 3.53
N ASP A 98 -1.77 10.10 3.41
CA ASP A 98 -0.87 10.52 4.49
C ASP A 98 -1.54 11.35 5.61
N ASP A 99 -2.76 11.83 5.38
CA ASP A 99 -3.57 12.52 6.40
C ASP A 99 -4.50 11.56 7.15
N GLY A 100 -4.53 10.29 6.76
CA GLY A 100 -5.46 9.31 7.30
C GLY A 100 -6.87 9.44 6.72
N VAL A 101 -7.03 10.14 5.59
CA VAL A 101 -8.32 10.28 4.91
C VAL A 101 -8.56 9.04 4.03
N PRO A 102 -9.66 8.30 4.24
CA PRO A 102 -9.99 7.19 3.35
C PRO A 102 -10.51 7.68 2.00
N TRP A 103 -10.05 6.96 0.99
CA TRP A 103 -10.50 6.98 -0.39
C TRP A 103 -11.16 5.65 -0.71
N VAL A 104 -12.26 5.70 -1.46
CA VAL A 104 -13.06 4.51 -1.74
C VAL A 104 -13.51 4.44 -3.18
N VAL A 105 -13.69 3.22 -3.66
CA VAL A 105 -14.49 2.94 -4.87
C VAL A 105 -15.92 2.64 -4.42
N GLY A 106 -16.88 3.48 -4.79
CA GLY A 106 -18.28 3.30 -4.40
C GLY A 106 -18.88 2.02 -4.97
N LEU A 107 -19.48 1.19 -4.11
CA LEU A 107 -19.96 -0.16 -4.42
C LEU A 107 -20.95 -0.22 -5.60
N LYS A 108 -21.85 0.77 -5.69
CA LYS A 108 -22.90 0.84 -6.73
C LYS A 108 -22.54 1.72 -7.92
N SER A 109 -21.76 2.78 -7.69
CA SER A 109 -21.46 3.78 -8.73
C SER A 109 -20.17 3.50 -9.48
N ASN A 110 -19.28 2.69 -8.90
CA ASN A 110 -17.87 2.52 -9.30
C ASN A 110 -17.07 3.83 -9.30
N LYS A 111 -17.61 4.92 -8.77
CA LYS A 111 -16.93 6.22 -8.72
C LYS A 111 -15.96 6.27 -7.56
N ILE A 112 -14.99 7.17 -7.66
CA ILE A 112 -14.00 7.40 -6.60
C ILE A 112 -14.49 8.51 -5.67
N TYR A 113 -14.42 8.28 -4.37
CA TYR A 113 -14.73 9.27 -3.34
C TYR A 113 -13.61 9.35 -2.31
N HIS A 114 -13.49 10.47 -1.63
CA HIS A 114 -12.71 10.59 -0.39
C HIS A 114 -13.56 11.19 0.72
N LEU A 115 -13.22 10.86 1.97
CA LEU A 115 -13.92 11.38 3.14
C LEU A 115 -13.56 12.87 3.34
N ASP A 116 -14.55 13.72 3.59
CA ASP A 116 -14.35 15.15 3.93
C ASP A 116 -14.65 15.47 5.40
N GLY A 117 -15.36 14.58 6.10
CA GLY A 117 -15.76 14.72 7.50
C GLY A 117 -17.03 15.55 7.73
N ASP A 118 -17.62 16.20 6.72
CA ASP A 118 -18.88 16.95 6.84
C ASP A 118 -20.09 16.04 6.57
N PHE A 119 -20.47 15.28 7.59
CA PHE A 119 -21.62 14.37 7.52
C PHE A 119 -22.98 15.09 7.51
N ALA A 120 -23.04 16.40 7.83
CA ALA A 120 -24.25 17.20 7.78
C ALA A 120 -24.46 17.87 6.42
N GLY A 121 -23.37 18.02 5.65
CA GLY A 121 -23.36 18.61 4.32
C GLY A 121 -24.09 17.78 3.25
N PRO A 122 -24.25 18.35 2.04
CA PRO A 122 -24.96 17.69 0.93
C PRO A 122 -24.30 16.38 0.48
N ASN A 123 -23.00 16.25 0.73
CA ASN A 123 -22.16 15.11 0.36
C ASN A 123 -22.14 14.02 1.44
N ARG A 124 -22.75 14.27 2.61
CA ARG A 124 -22.82 13.34 3.75
C ARG A 124 -21.45 12.72 4.11
N GLY A 125 -20.39 13.52 4.09
CA GLY A 125 -19.05 13.06 4.41
C GLY A 125 -18.20 12.64 3.21
N TRP A 126 -18.72 12.54 1.98
CA TRP A 126 -18.02 11.92 0.84
C TRP A 126 -17.99 12.80 -0.41
N ILE A 127 -16.80 13.22 -0.82
CA ILE A 127 -16.59 14.04 -2.02
C ILE A 127 -16.15 13.14 -3.19
N GLU A 128 -16.86 13.22 -4.31
CA GLU A 128 -16.47 12.53 -5.55
C GLU A 128 -15.20 13.15 -6.14
N TYR A 129 -14.21 12.32 -6.49
CA TYR A 129 -13.03 12.78 -7.21
C TYR A 129 -13.39 13.15 -8.65
N PRO A 130 -12.89 14.29 -9.19
CA PRO A 130 -13.30 14.78 -10.50
C PRO A 130 -12.94 13.84 -11.67
N GLY A 131 -13.56 14.12 -12.82
CA GLY A 131 -13.25 13.44 -14.09
C GLY A 131 -14.08 12.20 -14.42
N ASN A 132 -15.16 11.93 -13.67
CA ASN A 132 -16.10 10.82 -13.92
C ASN A 132 -15.42 9.43 -14.02
N GLY A 133 -14.29 9.25 -13.33
CA GLY A 133 -13.57 7.97 -13.29
C GLY A 133 -14.45 6.87 -12.71
N LYS A 134 -14.37 5.67 -13.32
CA LYS A 134 -15.01 4.46 -12.80
C LYS A 134 -13.97 3.38 -12.60
N ALA A 135 -13.89 2.87 -11.38
CA ALA A 135 -12.88 1.92 -10.95
C ALA A 135 -13.47 0.64 -10.36
N LYS A 136 -12.63 -0.38 -10.29
CA LYS A 136 -12.86 -1.58 -9.44
C LYS A 136 -11.83 -1.69 -8.30
N ARG A 137 -10.74 -0.92 -8.40
CA ARG A 137 -9.67 -0.83 -7.39
C ARG A 137 -9.11 0.58 -7.31
N ILE A 138 -8.63 0.98 -6.13
CA ILE A 138 -7.97 2.24 -5.86
C ILE A 138 -6.73 2.03 -4.98
N SER A 139 -5.69 2.82 -5.23
CA SER A 139 -4.56 2.97 -4.31
C SER A 139 -4.11 4.42 -4.31
N VAL A 140 -3.91 5.02 -3.13
CA VAL A 140 -3.47 6.41 -3.01
C VAL A 140 -2.02 6.46 -2.56
N SER A 141 -1.20 7.12 -3.36
CA SER A 141 0.18 7.37 -2.98
C SER A 141 0.21 8.38 -1.83
N ARG A 142 0.77 7.96 -0.69
CA ARG A 142 0.61 8.66 0.59
C ARG A 142 1.12 10.10 0.56
N GLU A 143 2.40 10.30 0.29
CA GLU A 143 3.06 11.61 0.47
C GLU A 143 2.63 12.67 -0.55
N ASN A 144 2.11 12.26 -1.72
CA ASN A 144 1.66 13.19 -2.75
C ASN A 144 0.15 13.16 -3.01
N ARG A 145 -0.60 12.34 -2.26
CA ARG A 145 -2.06 12.18 -2.33
C ARG A 145 -2.57 11.93 -3.74
N THR A 146 -1.77 11.27 -4.56
CA THR A 146 -2.15 10.98 -5.94
C THR A 146 -2.91 9.66 -5.96
N PRO A 147 -4.21 9.66 -6.33
CA PRO A 147 -4.95 8.43 -6.47
C PRO A 147 -4.58 7.73 -7.77
N TYR A 148 -4.46 6.42 -7.71
CA TYR A 148 -4.35 5.53 -8.84
C TYR A 148 -5.55 4.58 -8.83
N MET A 149 -6.07 4.23 -9.99
CA MET A 149 -7.21 3.33 -10.09
C MET A 149 -7.04 2.28 -11.18
N ILE A 150 -7.70 1.15 -11.00
CA ILE A 150 -7.95 0.20 -12.09
C ILE A 150 -9.35 0.44 -12.63
N GLY A 151 -9.45 0.78 -13.92
CA GLY A 151 -10.72 1.05 -14.58
C GLY A 151 -11.69 -0.12 -14.49
N ALA A 152 -12.95 0.15 -14.14
CA ALA A 152 -13.97 -0.86 -13.81
C ALA A 152 -14.20 -1.88 -14.94
N VAL A 153 -14.16 -1.41 -16.20
CA VAL A 153 -14.39 -2.25 -17.39
C VAL A 153 -13.09 -2.57 -18.13
N SER A 154 -12.19 -1.60 -18.23
CA SER A 154 -11.02 -1.72 -19.10
C SER A 154 -9.89 -2.54 -18.50
N GLY A 155 -9.82 -2.67 -17.17
CA GLY A 155 -8.65 -3.22 -16.49
C GLY A 155 -7.38 -2.37 -16.66
N ARG A 156 -7.47 -1.18 -17.27
CA ARG A 156 -6.34 -0.27 -17.44
C ARG A 156 -6.10 0.52 -16.16
N ILE A 157 -4.85 0.90 -15.93
CA ILE A 157 -4.48 1.72 -14.78
C ILE A 157 -4.53 3.19 -15.18
N PHE A 158 -5.09 4.02 -14.30
CA PHE A 158 -5.16 5.46 -14.47
C PHE A 158 -4.54 6.14 -13.25
N LYS A 159 -3.81 7.23 -13.51
CA LYS A 159 -3.32 8.16 -12.52
C LYS A 159 -4.29 9.34 -12.43
N GLY A 160 -4.69 9.69 -11.21
CA GLY A 160 -5.48 10.88 -10.93
C GLY A 160 -4.62 12.13 -11.10
N GLU A 161 -5.19 13.12 -11.77
CA GLU A 161 -4.60 14.45 -11.95
C GLU A 161 -5.69 15.47 -11.67
N ASN A 162 -5.34 16.68 -11.21
CA ASN A 162 -6.22 17.77 -10.77
C ASN A 162 -7.73 17.65 -11.11
N ASN A 163 -8.08 17.52 -12.40
CA ASN A 163 -9.46 17.46 -12.88
C ASN A 163 -9.84 16.18 -13.65
N GLY A 164 -9.06 15.10 -13.56
CA GLY A 164 -9.36 13.87 -14.28
C GLY A 164 -8.35 12.75 -14.13
N TRP A 165 -8.30 11.92 -15.17
CA TRP A 165 -7.60 10.64 -15.16
C TRP A 165 -6.74 10.49 -16.41
N THR A 166 -5.45 10.24 -16.21
CA THR A 166 -4.51 9.95 -17.28
C THR A 166 -4.17 8.47 -17.27
N ALA A 167 -4.42 7.79 -18.38
CA ALA A 167 -4.15 6.36 -18.49
C ALA A 167 -2.64 6.07 -18.56
N LEU A 168 -2.20 5.06 -17.83
CA LEU A 168 -0.82 4.55 -17.85
C LEU A 168 -0.68 3.44 -18.92
N ASP A 169 -1.01 3.79 -20.16
CA ASP A 169 -0.99 2.92 -21.35
C ASP A 169 0.41 2.76 -21.90
N GLU A 170 1.20 2.04 -21.14
CA GLU A 170 2.61 1.84 -21.43
C GLU A 170 2.88 0.41 -21.86
N LYS A 171 3.97 0.22 -22.61
CA LYS A 171 4.38 -1.10 -23.08
C LYS A 171 4.68 -2.01 -21.90
N LEU A 172 4.41 -3.30 -22.07
CA LEU A 172 4.78 -4.31 -21.10
C LEU A 172 6.15 -4.88 -21.45
N LEU A 173 7.04 -4.96 -20.47
CA LEU A 173 8.34 -5.60 -20.58
C LEU A 173 8.38 -6.80 -19.63
N ASP A 174 8.93 -7.92 -20.07
CA ASP A 174 9.27 -9.02 -19.17
C ASP A 174 10.46 -8.66 -18.27
N SER A 175 10.80 -9.56 -17.34
CA SER A 175 11.91 -9.36 -16.40
C SER A 175 13.29 -9.22 -17.07
N SER A 176 13.44 -9.59 -18.35
CA SER A 176 14.65 -9.37 -19.14
C SER A 176 14.66 -8.02 -19.87
N GLY A 177 13.55 -7.26 -19.78
CA GLY A 177 13.34 -6.00 -20.49
C GLY A 177 12.85 -6.17 -21.92
N LYS A 178 12.47 -7.39 -22.34
CA LYS A 178 11.93 -7.65 -23.67
C LYS A 178 10.43 -7.32 -23.68
N GLU A 179 9.99 -6.67 -24.74
CA GLU A 179 8.57 -6.34 -24.92
C GLU A 179 7.73 -7.61 -25.06
N ILE A 180 6.62 -7.63 -24.33
CA ILE A 180 5.62 -8.68 -24.39
C ILE A 180 4.30 -8.09 -24.93
N SER A 181 3.62 -8.86 -25.76
CA SER A 181 2.36 -8.44 -26.36
C SER A 181 1.23 -8.43 -25.34
N GLY A 182 0.33 -7.46 -25.42
CA GLY A 182 -0.91 -7.41 -24.65
C GLY A 182 -1.08 -6.09 -23.91
N THR A 183 -2.14 -6.02 -23.11
CA THR A 183 -2.40 -4.92 -22.17
C THR A 183 -2.22 -5.41 -20.75
N LEU A 184 -1.92 -4.49 -19.83
CA LEU A 184 -1.68 -4.86 -18.43
C LEU A 184 -2.89 -5.56 -17.79
N ASN A 185 -4.12 -5.17 -18.14
CA ASN A 185 -5.37 -5.75 -17.59
C ASN A 185 -5.26 -6.09 -16.08
N ALA A 186 -5.08 -5.06 -15.27
CA ALA A 186 -4.74 -5.20 -13.87
C ALA A 186 -5.88 -5.83 -13.04
N LEU A 187 -5.48 -6.68 -12.12
CA LEU A 187 -6.28 -7.30 -11.07
C LEU A 187 -6.14 -6.50 -9.76
N ASP A 188 -4.92 -6.13 -9.43
CA ASP A 188 -4.56 -5.43 -8.20
C ASP A 188 -3.51 -4.34 -8.47
N LEU A 189 -3.42 -3.37 -7.56
CA LEU A 189 -2.63 -2.15 -7.70
C LEU A 189 -2.21 -1.61 -6.33
N TYR A 190 -0.92 -1.30 -6.19
CA TYR A 190 -0.40 -0.62 -5.01
C TYR A 190 0.48 0.56 -5.41
N ALA A 191 0.22 1.73 -4.82
CA ALA A 191 1.01 2.93 -5.02
C ALA A 191 1.61 3.40 -3.68
N MET A 192 2.90 3.75 -3.70
CA MET A 192 3.54 4.42 -2.59
C MET A 192 4.46 5.53 -3.05
N SER A 193 4.58 6.58 -2.24
CA SER A 193 5.58 7.62 -2.45
C SER A 193 6.89 7.26 -1.75
N TYR A 194 8.01 7.66 -2.35
CA TYR A 194 9.33 7.65 -1.72
C TYR A 194 10.09 8.94 -2.05
N ASN A 195 10.95 9.36 -1.14
CA ASN A 195 11.82 10.50 -1.38
C ASN A 195 13.05 10.02 -2.19
N ALA A 196 13.13 10.43 -3.46
CA ALA A 196 14.22 10.04 -4.35
C ALA A 196 15.56 10.71 -4.02
N VAL A 197 15.54 11.79 -3.24
CA VAL A 197 16.74 12.58 -2.93
C VAL A 197 16.83 12.81 -1.43
N GLY A 198 17.92 12.34 -0.79
CA GLY A 198 18.17 12.52 0.65
C GLY A 198 18.53 13.95 1.09
N ASN A 199 18.11 14.98 0.34
CA ASN A 199 18.45 16.37 0.59
C ASN A 199 17.30 17.11 1.28
N ASP A 200 17.56 18.33 1.76
CA ASP A 200 16.61 19.22 2.46
C ASP A 200 15.31 19.55 1.67
N LYS A 201 15.28 19.22 0.38
CA LYS A 201 14.08 19.34 -0.47
C LYS A 201 13.71 17.95 -0.97
N PRO A 202 12.64 17.34 -0.43
CA PRO A 202 12.24 16.01 -0.86
C PRO A 202 11.82 16.04 -2.34
N GLU A 203 12.28 15.05 -3.09
CA GLU A 203 11.82 14.78 -4.46
C GLU A 203 10.95 13.53 -4.39
N TRP A 204 9.68 13.73 -4.03
CA TRP A 204 8.73 12.64 -3.94
C TRP A 204 8.45 12.05 -5.32
N ARG A 205 8.60 10.73 -5.40
CA ARG A 205 8.27 9.92 -6.58
C ARG A 205 7.38 8.77 -6.17
N ASP A 206 6.59 8.30 -7.12
CA ASP A 206 5.70 7.15 -6.91
C ASP A 206 6.38 5.87 -7.36
N LEU A 207 6.27 4.82 -6.55
CA LEU A 207 6.40 3.43 -6.98
C LEU A 207 4.99 2.88 -7.13
N VAL A 208 4.66 2.43 -8.33
CA VAL A 208 3.34 1.89 -8.66
C VAL A 208 3.53 0.45 -9.11
N PHE A 209 2.95 -0.46 -8.35
CA PHE A 209 2.94 -1.89 -8.62
C PHE A 209 1.58 -2.32 -9.12
N ALA A 210 1.56 -3.29 -10.01
CA ALA A 210 0.33 -3.85 -10.53
C ALA A 210 0.45 -5.36 -10.73
N ILE A 211 -0.64 -6.07 -10.50
CA ILE A 211 -0.75 -7.49 -10.83
C ILE A 211 -1.69 -7.61 -12.03
N ASN A 212 -1.32 -8.31 -13.09
CA ASN A 212 -2.21 -8.54 -14.24
C ASN A 212 -3.16 -9.74 -14.05
N GLN A 213 -4.03 -10.01 -15.03
CA GLN A 213 -4.89 -11.21 -15.02
C GLN A 213 -4.10 -12.53 -15.00
N ASP A 214 -2.91 -12.57 -15.60
CA ASP A 214 -2.00 -13.73 -15.55
C ASP A 214 -1.21 -13.80 -14.23
N LYS A 215 -1.58 -12.99 -13.23
CA LYS A 215 -0.97 -12.88 -11.90
C LYS A 215 0.50 -12.45 -11.90
N ARG A 216 1.03 -11.96 -13.02
CA ARG A 216 2.38 -11.41 -13.15
C ARG A 216 2.43 -10.04 -12.46
N ILE A 217 3.55 -9.75 -11.81
CA ILE A 217 3.74 -8.55 -11.01
C ILE A 217 4.60 -7.57 -11.82
N PHE A 218 4.12 -6.35 -11.96
CA PHE A 218 4.77 -5.29 -12.74
C PHE A 218 5.04 -4.07 -11.86
N LEU A 219 6.15 -3.39 -12.14
CA LEU A 219 6.49 -2.08 -11.63
C LEU A 219 6.38 -1.05 -12.77
N HIS A 220 5.68 0.06 -12.53
CA HIS A 220 5.65 1.20 -13.45
C HIS A 220 7.01 1.90 -13.46
N VAL A 221 7.58 2.10 -14.64
CA VAL A 221 8.86 2.80 -14.83
C VAL A 221 8.64 3.99 -15.78
N PRO A 222 8.24 5.15 -15.25
CA PRO A 222 7.89 6.33 -16.05
C PRO A 222 8.97 6.75 -17.05
N GLU A 223 10.25 6.63 -16.68
CA GLU A 223 11.38 7.00 -17.52
C GLU A 223 11.50 6.11 -18.76
N LYS A 224 11.04 4.86 -18.67
CA LYS A 224 11.02 3.90 -19.79
C LYS A 224 9.70 3.90 -20.55
N LYS A 225 8.68 4.63 -20.04
CA LYS A 225 7.29 4.54 -20.50
C LYS A 225 6.86 3.08 -20.63
N ALA A 226 7.10 2.31 -19.58
CA ALA A 226 6.89 0.87 -19.54
C ALA A 226 6.44 0.37 -18.16
N TRP A 227 5.72 -0.74 -18.17
CA TRP A 227 5.56 -1.64 -17.04
C TRP A 227 6.60 -2.75 -17.13
N LEU A 228 7.46 -2.87 -16.12
CA LEU A 228 8.50 -3.89 -16.06
C LEU A 228 8.07 -5.03 -15.15
N GLU A 229 8.01 -6.25 -15.67
CA GLU A 229 7.74 -7.43 -14.86
C GLU A 229 8.88 -7.65 -13.85
N LEU A 230 8.52 -7.91 -12.59
CA LEU A 230 9.48 -8.26 -11.55
C LEU A 230 10.06 -9.67 -11.78
N PRO A 231 11.33 -9.92 -11.43
CA PRO A 231 12.02 -11.18 -11.73
C PRO A 231 11.44 -12.38 -10.97
N GLY A 232 11.91 -13.58 -11.29
CA GLY A 232 11.62 -14.79 -10.52
C GLY A 232 10.29 -15.47 -10.84
N ASN A 233 9.55 -15.04 -11.86
CA ASN A 233 8.31 -15.67 -12.33
C ASN A 233 7.24 -15.87 -11.23
N ALA A 234 7.26 -15.07 -10.16
CA ALA A 234 6.22 -15.16 -9.13
C ALA A 234 4.85 -14.79 -9.71
N ARG A 235 3.83 -15.34 -9.06
CA ARG A 235 2.43 -15.11 -9.36
C ARG A 235 1.71 -14.72 -8.08
N ALA A 236 0.98 -13.61 -8.12
CA ALA A 236 0.43 -12.99 -6.92
C ALA A 236 -1.06 -12.64 -7.05
N SER A 237 -1.72 -12.53 -5.91
CA SER A 237 -3.09 -12.03 -5.77
C SER A 237 -3.16 -10.63 -5.18
N ALA A 238 -2.19 -10.26 -4.32
CA ALA A 238 -2.05 -8.94 -3.72
C ALA A 238 -0.58 -8.52 -3.68
N VAL A 239 -0.30 -7.21 -3.76
CA VAL A 239 1.06 -6.64 -3.66
C VAL A 239 1.08 -5.42 -2.74
N VAL A 240 2.17 -5.28 -1.97
CA VAL A 240 2.45 -4.10 -1.16
C VAL A 240 3.96 -3.85 -1.14
N ALA A 241 4.39 -2.63 -0.82
CA ALA A 241 5.80 -2.32 -0.70
C ALA A 241 6.13 -1.44 0.52
N SER A 242 7.36 -1.60 0.99
CA SER A 242 8.01 -0.82 2.04
C SER A 242 9.35 -0.30 1.52
N GLY A 243 9.29 0.78 0.73
CA GLY A 243 10.44 1.31 0.02
C GLY A 243 10.89 0.34 -1.07
N LYS A 244 12.09 -0.23 -0.93
CA LYS A 244 12.62 -1.22 -1.88
C LYS A 244 12.20 -2.66 -1.59
N LEU A 245 11.55 -2.91 -0.46
CA LEU A 245 11.05 -4.23 -0.10
C LEU A 245 9.63 -4.38 -0.64
N VAL A 246 9.40 -5.40 -1.46
CA VAL A 246 8.09 -5.72 -2.02
C VAL A 246 7.62 -7.02 -1.43
N TYR A 247 6.37 -7.07 -0.99
CA TYR A 247 5.73 -8.26 -0.46
C TYR A 247 4.49 -8.60 -1.29
N ILE A 248 4.25 -9.89 -1.46
CA ILE A 248 3.09 -10.41 -2.19
C ILE A 248 2.42 -11.53 -1.42
N ILE A 249 1.13 -11.73 -1.72
CA ILE A 249 0.44 -12.99 -1.47
C ILE A 249 0.52 -13.78 -2.77
N GLY A 250 1.21 -14.93 -2.76
CA GLY A 250 1.35 -15.82 -3.90
C GLY A 250 0.03 -16.49 -4.29
N GLU A 251 -0.04 -17.07 -5.49
CA GLU A 251 -1.18 -17.93 -5.89
C GLU A 251 -1.38 -19.15 -4.98
N ASP A 252 -0.34 -19.59 -4.30
CA ASP A 252 -0.38 -20.63 -3.27
C ASP A 252 -0.80 -20.10 -1.88
N ASN A 253 -1.28 -18.85 -1.83
CA ASN A 253 -1.67 -18.09 -0.65
C ASN A 253 -0.55 -17.85 0.37
N LYS A 254 0.73 -18.04 0.03
CA LYS A 254 1.85 -17.78 0.94
C LYS A 254 2.42 -16.38 0.75
N PHE A 255 3.11 -15.89 1.78
CA PHE A 255 3.80 -14.61 1.73
C PHE A 255 5.19 -14.74 1.12
N TYR A 256 5.49 -13.91 0.12
CA TYR A 256 6.83 -13.79 -0.45
C TYR A 256 7.33 -12.36 -0.39
N GLY A 257 8.66 -12.22 -0.31
CA GLY A 257 9.36 -10.96 -0.25
C GLY A 257 10.42 -10.87 -1.34
N LEU A 258 10.61 -9.65 -1.87
CA LEU A 258 11.65 -9.30 -2.84
C LEU A 258 12.29 -7.98 -2.42
N ASP A 259 13.61 -7.91 -2.42
CA ASP A 259 14.34 -6.65 -2.31
C ASP A 259 14.73 -6.15 -3.72
N LEU A 260 14.23 -4.99 -4.13
CA LEU A 260 14.52 -4.41 -5.44
C LEU A 260 16.00 -3.98 -5.59
N SER A 261 16.78 -3.95 -4.50
CA SER A 261 18.18 -3.51 -4.53
C SER A 261 19.17 -4.60 -4.90
N ASP A 262 18.84 -5.87 -4.68
CA ASP A 262 19.78 -6.98 -4.83
C ASP A 262 19.52 -7.85 -6.08
N GLY A 263 18.45 -7.55 -6.83
CA GLY A 263 18.09 -8.22 -8.07
C GLY A 263 17.76 -9.71 -7.90
N LYS A 264 17.39 -10.14 -6.68
CA LYS A 264 17.12 -11.54 -6.36
C LYS A 264 15.77 -12.06 -6.84
N ILE A 265 15.54 -13.34 -6.55
CA ILE A 265 14.28 -14.06 -6.70
C ILE A 265 13.41 -13.87 -5.45
N TRP A 266 12.11 -14.14 -5.61
CA TRP A 266 11.15 -14.16 -4.50
C TRP A 266 11.46 -15.29 -3.53
N ASP A 267 11.39 -14.97 -2.25
CA ASP A 267 11.64 -15.90 -1.15
C ASP A 267 10.48 -15.83 -0.15
N THR A 268 10.23 -16.91 0.58
CA THR A 268 9.18 -16.94 1.60
C THR A 268 9.47 -15.89 2.67
N ALA A 269 8.51 -15.01 2.91
CA ALA A 269 8.65 -13.88 3.82
C ALA A 269 8.07 -14.17 5.21
N GLY A 270 7.19 -15.16 5.35
CA GLY A 270 6.57 -15.52 6.63
C GLY A 270 5.62 -16.70 6.49
N ALA A 271 5.16 -17.22 7.63
CA ALA A 271 4.13 -18.27 7.68
C ALA A 271 2.73 -17.69 7.42
N GLY A 272 1.74 -18.57 7.25
CA GLY A 272 0.32 -18.19 7.14
C GLY A 272 -0.17 -17.90 5.73
N THR A 273 -1.40 -17.39 5.67
CA THR A 273 -2.13 -17.03 4.45
C THR A 273 -2.80 -15.67 4.60
N GLY A 274 -3.10 -15.02 3.48
CA GLY A 274 -3.78 -13.74 3.45
C GLY A 274 -4.71 -13.59 2.25
N GLN A 275 -5.57 -12.59 2.28
CA GLN A 275 -6.50 -12.23 1.21
C GLN A 275 -6.22 -10.84 0.62
N ASP A 276 -5.61 -9.97 1.42
CA ASP A 276 -5.29 -8.59 1.07
C ASP A 276 -4.02 -8.14 1.81
N LEU A 277 -3.37 -7.08 1.34
CA LEU A 277 -2.15 -6.52 1.92
C LEU A 277 -2.23 -5.01 2.08
N ALA A 278 -1.81 -4.52 3.25
CA ALA A 278 -1.57 -3.11 3.48
C ALA A 278 -0.22 -2.89 4.17
N PHE A 279 0.32 -1.68 4.02
CA PHE A 279 1.58 -1.27 4.64
C PHE A 279 1.34 -0.14 5.61
N SER A 280 2.16 -0.06 6.65
CA SER A 280 2.21 1.13 7.48
C SER A 280 3.60 1.42 8.00
N GLN A 281 3.85 2.70 8.24
CA GLN A 281 5.05 3.18 8.90
C GLN A 281 4.68 4.02 10.13
N VAL A 282 5.39 3.79 11.23
CA VAL A 282 5.19 4.50 12.50
C VAL A 282 6.53 5.03 12.96
N ASN A 283 6.62 6.33 13.14
CA ASN A 283 7.79 6.95 13.76
C ASN A 283 7.54 7.05 15.27
N ILE A 284 8.30 6.31 16.06
CA ILE A 284 8.25 6.42 17.52
C ILE A 284 9.19 7.54 17.94
N PHE A 285 8.59 8.63 18.43
CA PHE A 285 9.34 9.70 19.06
C PHE A 285 9.88 9.21 20.41
N GLN A 286 11.20 9.29 20.60
CA GLN A 286 11.87 8.90 21.85
C GLN A 286 12.47 10.15 22.52
N PRO A 287 11.65 11.02 23.16
CA PRO A 287 12.12 12.33 23.65
C PRO A 287 13.21 12.25 24.72
N PHE A 288 13.26 11.13 25.46
CA PHE A 288 14.10 11.00 26.65
C PHE A 288 15.37 10.16 26.42
N ILE A 289 15.53 9.54 25.25
CA ILE A 289 16.73 8.76 24.98
C ILE A 289 17.76 9.66 24.30
N ARG A 290 18.72 10.13 25.09
CA ARG A 290 19.93 10.79 24.60
C ARG A 290 21.09 9.80 24.66
N GLN A 291 21.70 9.49 23.53
CA GLN A 291 22.96 8.78 23.50
C GLN A 291 24.08 9.83 23.35
N ASN A 292 24.94 9.95 24.36
CA ASN A 292 26.04 10.92 24.37
C ASN A 292 25.59 12.38 24.16
N GLY A 293 24.48 12.78 24.77
CA GLY A 293 23.95 14.15 24.71
C GLY A 293 23.25 14.52 23.40
N LYS A 294 23.26 13.64 22.38
CA LYS A 294 22.52 13.80 21.13
C LYS A 294 21.17 13.09 21.21
N SER A 295 20.14 13.72 20.65
CA SER A 295 18.85 13.06 20.40
C SER A 295 19.10 11.84 19.53
N ILE A 296 18.67 10.65 19.98
CA ILE A 296 18.65 9.48 19.10
C ILE A 296 17.59 9.73 18.03
N PRO A 297 17.88 9.44 16.74
CA PRO A 297 16.86 9.52 15.70
C PRO A 297 15.65 8.67 16.07
N SER A 298 14.46 9.15 15.72
CA SER A 298 13.22 8.39 15.89
C SER A 298 13.38 6.99 15.29
N SER A 299 13.00 5.96 16.04
CA SER A 299 12.93 4.61 15.48
C SER A 299 11.69 4.53 14.59
N THR A 300 11.87 4.02 13.38
CA THR A 300 10.79 3.84 12.41
C THR A 300 10.41 2.37 12.38
N TYR A 301 9.19 2.05 12.80
CA TYR A 301 8.63 0.72 12.72
C TYR A 301 7.82 0.61 11.43
N ARG A 302 7.94 -0.54 10.78
CA ARG A 302 7.31 -0.83 9.50
C ARG A 302 6.54 -2.13 9.66
N TYR A 303 5.28 -2.13 9.24
CA TYR A 303 4.40 -3.28 9.38
C TYR A 303 3.75 -3.60 8.03
N ILE A 304 3.60 -4.90 7.78
CA ILE A 304 2.69 -5.43 6.77
C ILE A 304 1.45 -5.92 7.48
N TRP A 305 0.29 -5.62 6.91
CA TRP A 305 -1.01 -6.00 7.42
C TRP A 305 -1.67 -6.92 6.41
N THR A 306 -2.46 -7.85 6.90
CA THR A 306 -3.20 -8.76 6.04
C THR A 306 -4.54 -9.14 6.66
N ILE A 307 -5.46 -9.52 5.78
CA ILE A 307 -6.70 -10.18 6.16
C ILE A 307 -6.48 -11.68 6.02
N GLY A 308 -6.45 -12.38 7.16
CA GLY A 308 -6.34 -13.83 7.19
C GLY A 308 -7.68 -14.53 7.04
N ASP A 309 -7.71 -15.82 7.38
CA ASP A 309 -8.91 -16.63 7.29
C ASP A 309 -10.08 -16.05 8.10
N LYS A 310 -11.27 -16.16 7.52
CA LYS A 310 -12.52 -15.63 8.07
C LYS A 310 -12.46 -14.12 8.32
N GLY A 311 -11.74 -13.34 7.52
CA GLY A 311 -11.79 -11.87 7.60
C GLY A 311 -11.15 -11.25 8.83
N ARG A 312 -10.20 -11.96 9.48
CA ARG A 312 -9.46 -11.48 10.66
C ARG A 312 -8.24 -10.65 10.25
N VAL A 313 -7.98 -9.56 10.96
CA VAL A 313 -6.84 -8.70 10.66
C VAL A 313 -5.58 -9.10 11.45
N TYR A 314 -4.48 -9.27 10.75
CA TYR A 314 -3.15 -9.52 11.32
C TYR A 314 -2.16 -8.45 10.89
N ARG A 315 -1.12 -8.25 11.69
CA ARG A 315 0.07 -7.48 11.30
C ARG A 315 1.36 -8.24 11.59
N ALA A 316 2.39 -8.01 10.80
CA ALA A 316 3.73 -8.51 11.03
C ALA A 316 4.76 -7.38 10.88
N PHE A 317 5.77 -7.39 11.73
CA PHE A 317 6.88 -6.44 11.67
C PHE A 317 7.77 -6.72 10.45
N VAL A 318 8.22 -5.68 9.76
CA VAL A 318 9.21 -5.76 8.69
C VAL A 318 10.60 -5.67 9.30
N ALA A 319 11.31 -6.80 9.37
CA ALA A 319 12.70 -6.82 9.82
C ALA A 319 13.60 -6.17 8.75
N TYR A 320 14.47 -5.26 9.17
CA TYR A 320 15.50 -4.63 8.34
C TYR A 320 16.84 -4.63 9.07
#